data_AF-A0A9P6VAD9-F1
#
_entry.id   AF-A0A9P6VAD9-F1
#
_cell.length_a   1.000
_cell.length_b   1.000
_cell.length_c   1.000
_cell.angle_alpha   90.00
_cell.angle_beta   90.00
_cell.angle_gamma   90.00
#
_symmetry.space_group_name_H-M   'P 1'
#
loop_
_entity.id
_entity.type
_entity.pdbx_description
1 polymer ?
#
loop_
_entity_poly.entity_id
_entity_poly.type
_entity_poly.pdbx_seq_one_letter_code
_entity_poly.pdbx_strand_id
1 'polypeptide(L)'
;MRPPPSPPLCRYRTLPLDDFKRFLYSNKYAIITLVNQRLLKCPQCLEKTNFCSCHAGPLGSIIQRMKGFRYIGHFIVLVAYDANEDLFYYRADPAVNEELCSVTAADLERARNSTGTDHDW
;
A
#
# COMPACT_ATOMS: atom_id res chain seq x y z
N MET A 1 23.54 -12.27 -35.18
CA MET A 1 22.45 -11.34 -34.79
C MET A 1 22.87 -10.62 -33.52
N ARG A 2 22.78 -9.28 -33.51
CA ARG A 2 23.12 -8.48 -32.32
C ARG A 2 21.83 -8.30 -31.50
N PRO A 3 21.84 -8.48 -30.16
CA PRO A 3 20.66 -8.27 -29.35
C PRO A 3 20.14 -6.83 -29.50
N PRO A 4 18.83 -6.60 -29.34
CA PRO A 4 18.27 -5.25 -29.41
C PRO A 4 18.95 -4.35 -28.36
N PRO A 5 19.14 -3.06 -28.67
CA PRO A 5 19.71 -2.11 -27.72
C PRO A 5 18.86 -2.10 -26.44
N SER A 6 19.53 -2.17 -25.29
CA SER A 6 18.87 -2.01 -24.00
C SER A 6 18.19 -0.64 -23.95
N PRO A 7 16.92 -0.56 -23.49
CA PRO A 7 16.25 0.72 -23.34
C PRO A 7 17.04 1.60 -22.36
N PRO A 8 17.01 2.93 -22.54
CA PRO A 8 17.71 3.84 -21.64
C PRO A 8 17.23 3.64 -20.20
N LEU A 9 18.18 3.55 -19.26
CA LEU A 9 17.95 3.37 -17.82
C LEU A 9 16.92 4.35 -17.23
N CYS A 10 16.73 5.51 -17.86
CA CYS A 10 15.81 6.57 -17.44
C CYS A 10 14.31 6.27 -17.66
N ARG A 11 13.94 5.13 -18.28
CA ARG A 11 12.53 4.74 -18.45
C ARG A 11 11.90 4.02 -17.25
N TYR A 12 12.69 3.58 -16.27
CA TYR A 12 12.20 2.81 -15.12
C TYR A 12 12.28 3.62 -13.82
N ARG A 13 11.53 4.73 -13.73
CA ARG A 13 11.48 5.54 -12.48
C ARG A 13 10.75 4.81 -11.35
N THR A 14 9.64 4.15 -11.70
CA THR A 14 8.87 3.33 -10.78
C THR A 14 8.60 1.98 -11.41
N LEU A 15 8.71 0.94 -10.59
CA LEU A 15 8.39 -0.42 -11.01
C LEU A 15 6.86 -0.51 -11.26
N PRO A 16 6.39 -1.06 -12.40
CA PRO A 16 4.97 -1.19 -12.69
C PRO A 16 4.26 -2.12 -11.70
N LEU A 17 2.97 -1.88 -11.43
CA LEU A 17 2.18 -2.73 -10.52
C LEU A 17 2.13 -4.19 -10.96
N ASP A 18 2.11 -4.46 -12.26
CA ASP A 18 2.10 -5.83 -12.78
C ASP A 18 3.37 -6.61 -12.42
N ASP A 19 4.51 -5.92 -12.27
CA ASP A 19 5.71 -6.56 -11.74
C ASP A 19 5.58 -6.85 -10.24
N PHE A 20 4.90 -5.98 -9.46
CA PHE A 20 4.59 -6.28 -8.06
C PHE A 20 3.72 -7.54 -7.96
N LYS A 21 2.65 -7.62 -8.78
CA LYS A 21 1.78 -8.80 -8.87
C LYS A 21 2.60 -10.03 -9.20
N ARG A 22 3.43 -9.99 -10.25
CA ARG A 22 4.28 -11.10 -10.69
C ARG A 22 5.24 -11.58 -9.61
N PHE A 23 5.91 -10.67 -8.90
CA PHE A 23 6.86 -11.02 -7.85
C PHE A 23 6.17 -11.59 -6.60
N LEU A 24 5.07 -11.00 -6.17
CA LEU A 24 4.37 -11.45 -4.97
C LEU A 24 3.55 -12.73 -5.22
N TYR A 25 3.04 -12.93 -6.43
CA TYR A 25 2.39 -14.18 -6.83
C TYR A 25 3.34 -15.39 -6.74
N SER A 26 4.65 -15.18 -6.91
CA SER A 26 5.62 -16.27 -6.79
C SER A 26 5.89 -16.69 -5.33
N ASN A 27 5.34 -15.99 -4.33
CA ASN A 27 5.56 -16.23 -2.89
C ASN A 27 7.04 -16.33 -2.47
N LYS A 28 7.95 -15.64 -3.18
CA LYS A 28 9.40 -15.65 -2.92
C LYS A 28 9.97 -14.28 -2.56
N TYR A 29 9.22 -13.23 -2.84
CA TYR A 29 9.65 -11.85 -2.69
C TYR A 29 8.74 -11.15 -1.70
N ALA A 30 9.29 -10.17 -1.00
CA ALA A 30 8.54 -9.13 -0.31
C ALA A 30 8.92 -7.79 -0.93
N ILE A 31 7.99 -6.84 -0.96
CA ILE A 31 8.22 -5.53 -1.56
C ILE A 31 7.95 -4.46 -0.49
N ILE A 32 8.94 -3.60 -0.27
CA ILE A 32 8.77 -2.38 0.52
C ILE A 32 8.37 -1.26 -0.44
N THR A 33 7.31 -0.53 -0.13
CA THR A 33 6.84 0.60 -0.98
C THR A 33 6.34 1.75 -0.13
N LEU A 34 6.59 2.98 -0.59
CA LEU A 34 6.10 4.20 0.04
C LEU A 34 4.69 4.50 -0.49
N VAL A 35 3.76 4.70 0.43
CA VAL A 35 2.35 4.98 0.10
C VAL A 35 1.83 6.17 0.90
N ASN A 36 0.80 6.82 0.39
CA ASN A 36 -0.07 7.61 1.23
C ASN A 36 -0.98 6.70 2.06
N GLN A 37 -0.66 6.56 3.35
CA GLN A 37 -1.36 5.68 4.28
C GLN A 37 -2.87 5.95 4.33
N ARG A 38 -3.31 7.19 4.09
CA ARG A 38 -4.74 7.54 4.14
C ARG A 38 -5.56 6.94 3.00
N LEU A 39 -4.92 6.51 1.92
CA LEU A 39 -5.57 5.88 0.77
C LEU A 39 -5.66 4.36 0.93
N LEU A 40 -4.95 3.76 1.89
CA LEU A 40 -5.10 2.34 2.20
C LEU A 40 -6.37 2.10 3.01
N LYS A 41 -7.27 1.27 2.46
CA LYS A 41 -8.53 0.88 3.10
C LYS A 41 -8.55 -0.62 3.32
N CYS A 42 -8.01 -1.05 4.45
CA CYS A 42 -8.07 -2.45 4.87
C CYS A 42 -9.43 -2.75 5.52
N PRO A 43 -10.25 -3.66 4.97
CA PRO A 43 -11.57 -3.99 5.53
C PRO A 43 -11.49 -4.44 6.99
N GLN A 44 -10.50 -5.29 7.32
CA GLN A 44 -10.30 -5.81 8.68
C GLN A 44 -9.96 -4.69 9.67
N CYS A 45 -9.16 -3.70 9.27
CA CYS A 45 -8.83 -2.56 10.12
C CYS A 45 -10.05 -1.66 10.35
N LEU A 46 -10.87 -1.46 9.31
CA LEU A 46 -12.08 -0.64 9.43
C LEU A 46 -13.08 -1.28 10.42
N GLU A 47 -13.27 -2.59 10.35
CA GLU A 47 -14.13 -3.32 11.30
C GLU A 47 -13.63 -3.20 12.75
N LYS A 48 -12.32 -3.35 12.98
CA LYS A 48 -11.72 -3.18 14.32
C LYS A 48 -11.94 -1.76 14.87
N THR A 49 -11.85 -0.73 14.03
CA THR A 49 -12.15 0.64 14.46
C THR A 49 -13.62 0.84 14.83
N ASN A 50 -14.53 0.13 14.16
CA ASN A 50 -15.96 0.16 14.46
C ASN A 50 -16.33 -0.68 15.69
N PHE A 51 -15.55 -1.70 16.01
CA PHE A 51 -15.76 -2.54 17.20
C PHE A 51 -15.16 -1.90 18.46
N CYS A 52 -13.96 -1.32 18.38
CA CYS A 52 -13.31 -0.62 19.50
C CYS A 52 -13.91 0.76 19.84
N SER A 53 -14.86 1.27 19.06
CA SER A 53 -15.53 2.55 19.35
C SER A 53 -16.47 2.53 20.56
N CYS A 54 -16.63 1.40 21.26
CA CYS A 54 -17.31 1.35 22.55
C CYS A 54 -16.47 1.91 23.72
N HIS A 55 -15.15 2.11 23.54
CA HIS A 55 -14.27 2.70 24.57
C HIS A 55 -13.60 4.02 24.18
N ALA A 56 -13.67 4.43 22.91
CA ALA A 56 -13.27 5.77 22.48
C ALA A 56 -14.53 6.54 22.08
N GLY A 57 -14.96 7.48 22.93
CA GLY A 57 -16.16 8.28 22.70
C GLY A 57 -16.15 9.03 21.34
N PRO A 58 -17.31 9.58 20.92
CA PRO A 58 -17.56 10.14 19.59
C PRO A 58 -16.59 11.24 19.12
N LEU A 59 -15.72 11.75 19.99
CA LEU A 59 -14.66 12.69 19.67
C LEU A 59 -13.46 12.08 18.92
N GLY A 60 -13.14 10.79 19.12
CA GLY A 60 -11.95 10.18 18.50
C GLY A 60 -12.04 10.12 16.97
N SER A 61 -13.21 9.74 16.45
CA SER A 61 -13.52 9.67 15.02
C SER A 61 -13.72 11.06 14.39
N ILE A 62 -14.21 12.04 15.16
CA ILE A 62 -14.31 13.45 14.72
C ILE A 62 -12.92 14.08 14.64
N ILE A 63 -12.04 13.86 15.62
CA ILE A 63 -10.66 14.40 15.61
C ILE A 63 -9.84 13.79 14.46
N GLN A 64 -10.02 12.50 14.14
CA GLN A 64 -9.38 11.87 12.97
C GLN A 64 -9.84 12.48 11.64
N ARG A 65 -11.12 12.89 11.56
CA ARG A 65 -11.70 13.62 10.42
C ARG A 65 -11.28 15.10 10.37
N MET A 66 -11.07 15.74 11.51
CA MET A 66 -10.66 17.16 11.62
C MET A 66 -9.15 17.38 11.51
N LYS A 67 -8.31 16.36 11.75
CA LYS A 67 -6.88 16.36 11.43
C LYS A 67 -6.74 16.26 9.91
N GLY A 68 -6.75 17.43 9.27
CA GLY A 68 -6.82 17.71 7.84
C GLY A 68 -6.27 16.65 6.88
N PHE A 69 -6.80 16.67 5.66
CA PHE A 69 -6.47 15.86 4.48
C PHE A 69 -5.01 15.95 4.00
N ARG A 70 -4.05 16.15 4.91
CA ARG A 70 -2.63 16.17 4.62
C ARG A 70 -2.16 14.74 4.41
N TYR A 71 -1.43 14.58 3.31
CA TYR A 71 -0.63 13.42 2.98
C TYR A 71 0.11 12.85 4.21
N ILE A 72 0.07 11.53 4.38
CA ILE A 72 0.89 10.81 5.36
C ILE A 72 1.63 9.72 4.59
N GLY A 73 2.90 10.00 4.27
CA GLY A 73 3.79 9.01 3.69
C GLY A 73 4.13 7.94 4.72
N HIS A 74 3.98 6.68 4.34
CA HIS A 74 4.25 5.54 5.20
C HIS A 74 4.81 4.37 4.38
N PHE A 75 5.84 3.72 4.89
CA PHE A 75 6.37 2.51 4.25
C PHE A 75 5.60 1.28 4.74
N ILE A 76 5.14 0.47 3.79
CA ILE A 76 4.50 -0.82 4.05
C ILE A 76 5.33 -1.96 3.46
N VAL A 77 5.10 -3.18 3.94
CA VAL A 77 5.71 -4.40 3.38
C VAL A 77 4.63 -5.27 2.75
N LEU A 78 4.61 -5.35 1.43
CA LEU A 78 3.77 -6.30 0.69
C LEU A 78 4.42 -7.68 0.74
N VAL A 79 3.63 -8.72 1.03
CA VAL A 79 4.12 -10.09 1.23
C VAL A 79 3.46 -11.12 0.34
N ALA A 80 2.26 -10.84 -0.20
CA ALA A 80 1.56 -11.75 -1.09
C ALA A 80 0.58 -10.98 -1.99
N TYR A 81 0.19 -11.62 -3.10
CA TYR A 81 -0.83 -11.14 -4.02
C TYR A 81 -1.79 -12.30 -4.38
N ASP A 82 -3.09 -12.06 -4.26
CA ASP A 82 -4.15 -12.97 -4.70
C ASP A 82 -4.71 -12.48 -6.04
N ALA A 83 -4.49 -13.28 -7.08
CA ALA A 83 -4.94 -12.98 -8.43
C ALA A 83 -6.45 -13.16 -8.65
N ASN A 84 -7.14 -13.93 -7.79
CA ASN A 84 -8.58 -14.14 -7.93
C ASN A 84 -9.36 -12.90 -7.51
N GLU A 85 -8.94 -12.27 -6.42
CA GLU A 85 -9.61 -11.11 -5.82
C GLU A 85 -8.92 -9.78 -6.16
N ASP A 86 -7.78 -9.83 -6.87
CA ASP A 86 -6.91 -8.69 -7.16
C ASP A 86 -6.48 -7.92 -5.89
N LEU A 87 -6.12 -8.69 -4.84
CA LEU A 87 -5.78 -8.20 -3.51
C LEU A 87 -4.30 -8.39 -3.18
N PHE A 88 -3.69 -7.36 -2.60
CA PHE A 88 -2.38 -7.43 -1.98
C PHE A 88 -2.50 -7.60 -0.47
N TYR A 89 -1.67 -8.47 0.09
CA TYR A 89 -1.51 -8.61 1.54
C TYR A 89 -0.24 -7.93 2.01
N TYR A 90 -0.34 -7.17 3.09
CA TYR A 90 0.75 -6.35 3.57
C TYR A 90 0.79 -6.22 5.09
N ARG A 91 1.97 -5.88 5.62
CA ARG A 91 2.15 -5.45 7.02
C ARG A 91 2.17 -3.93 7.04
N ALA A 92 1.31 -3.33 7.86
CA ALA A 92 1.18 -1.87 7.90
C ALA A 92 2.38 -1.25 8.60
N ASP A 93 2.81 -1.75 9.76
CA ASP A 93 4.05 -1.30 10.40
C ASP A 93 5.11 -2.43 10.46
N PRO A 94 6.27 -2.28 9.79
CA PRO A 94 7.36 -3.26 9.84
C PRO A 94 7.96 -3.46 11.24
N ALA A 95 7.81 -2.48 12.14
CA ALA A 95 8.41 -2.49 13.48
C ALA A 95 7.55 -3.22 14.52
N VAL A 96 6.34 -3.66 14.16
CA VAL A 96 5.38 -4.29 15.08
C VAL A 96 4.85 -5.59 14.49
N ASN A 97 4.55 -6.55 15.37
CA ASN A 97 4.02 -7.84 14.95
C ASN A 97 2.50 -7.74 14.74
N GLU A 98 2.09 -7.05 13.67
CA GLU A 98 0.69 -6.85 13.30
C GLU A 98 0.13 -8.02 12.47
N GLU A 99 -1.18 -8.19 12.55
CA GLU A 99 -1.94 -9.02 11.60
C GLU A 99 -1.79 -8.48 10.16
N LEU A 100 -1.85 -9.38 9.18
CA LEU A 100 -1.82 -9.00 7.78
C LEU A 100 -3.04 -8.16 7.39
N CYS A 101 -2.77 -7.00 6.80
CA CYS A 101 -3.77 -6.17 6.17
C CYS A 101 -3.94 -6.56 4.69
N SER A 102 -5.05 -6.13 4.09
CA SER A 102 -5.31 -6.33 2.68
C SER A 102 -5.74 -5.03 1.99
N VAL A 103 -5.42 -4.91 0.69
CA VAL A 103 -5.79 -3.75 -0.14
C VAL A 103 -5.95 -4.18 -1.60
N THR A 104 -6.87 -3.55 -2.34
CA THR A 104 -7.04 -3.80 -3.77
C THR A 104 -5.85 -3.28 -4.57
N ALA A 105 -5.56 -3.89 -5.72
CA ALA A 105 -4.52 -3.40 -6.61
C ALA A 105 -4.75 -1.94 -7.04
N ALA A 106 -6.00 -1.58 -7.33
CA ALA A 106 -6.37 -0.23 -7.73
C ALA A 106 -6.12 0.82 -6.63
N ASP A 107 -6.44 0.49 -5.37
CA ASP A 107 -6.21 1.41 -4.26
C ASP A 107 -4.74 1.48 -3.87
N LEU A 108 -3.99 0.37 -3.95
CA LEU A 108 -2.54 0.38 -3.77
C LEU A 108 -1.85 1.27 -4.82
N GLU A 109 -2.22 1.14 -6.10
CA GLU A 109 -1.65 1.95 -7.17
C GLU A 109 -1.95 3.44 -6.97
N ARG A 110 -3.19 3.76 -6.57
CA ARG A 110 -3.57 5.14 -6.22
C ARG A 110 -2.76 5.66 -5.03
N ALA A 111 -2.55 4.83 -4.01
CA ALA A 111 -1.84 5.20 -2.78
C ALA A 111 -0.34 5.43 -3.03
N ARG A 112 0.30 4.61 -3.86
CA ARG A 112 1.74 4.73 -4.16
C ARG A 112 2.05 5.78 -5.23
N ASN A 113 1.05 6.22 -6.01
CA ASN A 113 1.20 7.26 -7.03
C ASN A 113 0.78 8.67 -6.55
N SER A 114 0.44 8.83 -5.27
CA SER A 114 0.07 10.14 -4.72
C SER A 114 1.28 11.06 -4.57
N THR A 115 1.11 12.37 -4.72
CA THR A 115 2.17 13.35 -4.41
C THR A 115 2.73 13.14 -3.00
N GLY A 116 4.06 13.13 -2.86
CA GLY A 116 4.78 12.80 -1.64
C GLY A 116 5.47 11.44 -1.66
N THR A 117 5.21 10.58 -2.66
CA THR A 117 5.71 9.20 -2.74
C THR A 117 6.82 9.03 -3.81
N ASP A 118 7.08 7.79 -4.24
CA ASP A 118 8.05 7.41 -5.28
C ASP A 118 7.81 8.10 -6.66
N HIS A 119 6.71 8.85 -6.80
CA HIS A 119 6.32 9.57 -8.01
C HIS A 119 6.63 11.09 -7.98
N ASP A 120 7.31 11.59 -6.96
CA ASP A 120 7.71 12.99 -6.92
C ASP A 120 8.85 13.31 -7.92
N TRP A 121 8.79 14.53 -8.45
CA TRP A 121 9.43 15.04 -9.67
C TRP A 121 10.87 15.51 -9.47
#